data_AF-A0A934B3W6-F1
#
_entry.id   AF-A0A934B3W6-F1
#
_cell.length_a   1.000
_cell.length_b   1.000
_cell.length_c   1.000
_cell.angle_alpha   90.00
_cell.angle_beta   90.00
_cell.angle_gamma   90.00
#
_symmetry.space_group_name_H-M   'P 1'
#
loop_
_entity.id
_entity.type
_entity.pdbx_description
1 polymer ?
#
loop_
_entity_poly.entity_id
_entity_poly.type
_entity_poly.pdbx_seq_one_letter_code
_entity_poly.pdbx_strand_id
1 'polypeptide(L)'
;MGRFKRFAAGLICSAIILLAAALSGAYADDIKQLTGMRFAMLARGGVLYDNWPAELGAKIDKTHPSYPAGGKQKGLVTWRCKECHGWDYKGKAGAYAAGSHFTGIKGIRDYANQDPNDIVKILKDDKHALGGLLPDADLDALALFVAYGQIDVDLYIDRKTKKSIGDVSGGGRIFLSTCTKCHGNDGKEINFKDAKKPEYVGTVANDNPWEVMHKIRWGHPASSMISLVFLDLKDQLDVLAFCQALPVE
;
A
#
# COMPACT_ATOMS: atom_id res chain seq x y z
N MET A 1 63.03 33.96 -55.43
CA MET A 1 62.91 35.06 -54.45
C MET A 1 61.52 35.02 -53.84
N GLY A 2 61.40 35.07 -52.50
CA GLY A 2 60.13 35.32 -51.80
C GLY A 2 59.58 34.15 -50.97
N ARG A 3 59.90 34.13 -49.67
CA ARG A 3 59.37 33.28 -48.59
C ARG A 3 57.90 33.61 -48.22
N PHE A 4 57.34 32.74 -47.37
CA PHE A 4 56.19 32.88 -46.44
C PHE A 4 54.90 32.19 -46.92
N LYS A 5 54.11 31.46 -46.12
CA LYS A 5 54.07 31.19 -44.66
C LYS A 5 53.20 29.93 -44.48
N ARG A 6 53.50 29.12 -43.46
CA ARG A 6 52.71 27.95 -43.02
C ARG A 6 51.33 28.38 -42.53
N PHE A 7 50.29 27.60 -42.84
CA PHE A 7 49.16 27.37 -41.94
C PHE A 7 48.72 25.91 -41.99
N ALA A 8 48.47 25.38 -40.80
CA ALA A 8 48.20 23.99 -40.47
C ALA A 8 46.70 23.74 -40.29
N ALA A 9 46.38 22.45 -40.12
CA ALA A 9 45.15 21.89 -39.57
C ALA A 9 43.92 21.98 -40.49
N GLY A 10 43.12 20.93 -40.68
CA GLY A 10 43.14 19.58 -40.11
C GLY A 10 42.02 18.80 -40.80
N LEU A 11 42.32 17.57 -41.21
CA LEU A 11 41.31 16.61 -41.66
C LEU A 11 40.46 16.22 -40.45
N ILE A 12 39.19 16.62 -40.41
CA ILE A 12 38.22 16.06 -39.48
C ILE A 12 37.69 14.77 -40.13
N CYS A 13 38.33 13.65 -39.79
CA CYS A 13 37.73 12.32 -39.97
C CYS A 13 36.56 12.20 -38.99
N SER A 14 35.33 12.28 -39.50
CA SER A 14 34.12 11.94 -38.75
C SER A 14 34.09 10.44 -38.45
N ALA A 15 34.63 10.03 -37.31
CA ALA A 15 34.35 8.72 -36.73
C ALA A 15 32.98 8.78 -36.04
N ILE A 16 31.95 8.26 -36.71
CA ILE A 16 30.64 8.02 -36.08
C ILE A 16 30.80 6.81 -35.17
N ILE A 17 31.03 7.06 -33.89
CA ILE A 17 30.88 6.05 -32.84
C ILE A 17 29.38 5.91 -32.59
N LEU A 18 28.78 4.85 -33.14
CA LEU A 18 27.44 4.41 -32.75
C LEU A 18 27.50 3.90 -31.31
N LEU A 19 27.22 4.79 -30.36
CA LEU A 19 26.99 4.42 -28.97
C LEU A 19 25.64 3.70 -28.91
N ALA A 20 25.67 2.36 -28.86
CA ALA A 20 24.49 1.58 -28.49
C ALA A 20 24.18 1.87 -27.01
N ALA A 21 23.33 2.86 -26.76
CA ALA A 21 22.76 3.09 -25.45
C ALA A 21 21.86 1.89 -25.14
N ALA A 22 22.33 1.01 -24.24
CA ALA A 22 21.48 0.04 -23.58
C ALA A 22 20.45 0.83 -22.76
N LEU A 23 19.27 1.02 -23.32
CA LEU A 23 18.10 1.53 -22.62
C LEU A 23 17.67 0.49 -21.58
N SER A 24 18.29 0.52 -20.41
CA SER A 24 17.69 -0.05 -19.20
C SER A 24 16.60 0.91 -18.70
N GLY A 25 15.57 1.13 -19.52
CA GLY A 25 14.33 1.79 -19.12
C GLY A 25 13.41 0.74 -18.52
N ALA A 26 13.71 0.27 -17.31
CA ALA A 26 12.79 -0.57 -16.57
C ALA A 26 11.63 0.30 -16.07
N TYR A 27 10.44 -0.02 -16.59
CA TYR A 27 9.16 0.64 -16.40
C TYR A 27 8.86 0.92 -14.91
N ALA A 28 8.77 2.21 -14.56
CA ALA A 28 7.90 2.60 -13.46
C ALA A 28 6.47 2.59 -14.03
N ASP A 29 5.75 1.48 -13.86
CA ASP A 29 4.32 1.46 -14.13
C ASP A 29 3.66 2.47 -13.18
N ASP A 30 3.27 3.64 -13.70
CA ASP A 30 2.30 4.49 -13.00
C ASP A 30 1.02 3.67 -12.84
N ILE A 31 0.39 3.72 -11.67
CA ILE A 31 -0.89 3.04 -11.42
C ILE A 31 -1.93 3.36 -12.51
N LYS A 32 -1.85 4.56 -13.11
CA LYS A 32 -2.68 5.02 -14.22
C LYS A 32 -2.47 4.27 -15.54
N GLN A 33 -1.34 3.59 -15.69
CA GLN A 33 -0.99 2.80 -16.87
C GLN A 33 -1.34 1.32 -16.71
N LEU A 34 -1.63 0.87 -15.48
CA LEU A 34 -2.07 -0.49 -15.21
C LEU A 34 -3.52 -0.68 -15.69
N THR A 35 -3.76 -1.71 -16.49
CA THR A 35 -5.09 -2.01 -17.05
C THR A 35 -5.47 -3.47 -16.87
N GLY A 36 -6.78 -3.75 -16.98
CA GLY A 36 -7.33 -5.10 -16.98
C GLY A 36 -6.94 -5.91 -15.74
N MET A 37 -6.45 -7.13 -15.97
CA MET A 37 -6.10 -8.06 -14.89
C MET A 37 -4.97 -7.55 -13.99
N ARG A 38 -4.01 -6.76 -14.54
CA ARG A 38 -2.90 -6.23 -13.75
C ARG A 38 -3.39 -5.19 -12.73
N PHE A 39 -4.40 -4.39 -13.10
CA PHE A 39 -5.07 -3.47 -12.18
C PHE A 39 -5.82 -4.22 -11.07
N ALA A 40 -6.55 -5.29 -11.42
CA ALA A 40 -7.24 -6.12 -10.43
C ALA A 40 -6.26 -6.82 -9.46
N MET A 41 -5.10 -7.27 -9.95
CA MET A 41 -4.03 -7.84 -9.11
C MET A 41 -3.49 -6.83 -8.11
N LEU A 42 -3.38 -5.55 -8.49
CA LEU A 42 -2.92 -4.51 -7.57
C LEU A 42 -3.87 -4.37 -6.38
N ALA A 43 -5.18 -4.36 -6.63
CA ALA A 43 -6.18 -4.33 -5.57
C ALA A 43 -6.12 -5.58 -4.67
N ARG A 44 -5.98 -6.76 -5.29
CA ARG A 44 -5.79 -8.02 -4.57
C ARG A 44 -4.56 -7.98 -3.65
N GLY A 45 -3.44 -7.42 -4.11
CA GLY A 45 -2.22 -7.28 -3.32
C GLY A 45 -2.42 -6.43 -2.05
N GLY A 46 -3.21 -5.36 -2.14
CA GLY A 46 -3.56 -4.54 -0.97
C GLY A 46 -4.40 -5.32 0.05
N VAL A 47 -5.40 -6.08 -0.38
CA VAL A 47 -6.18 -6.97 0.50
C VAL A 47 -5.28 -7.99 1.19
N LEU A 48 -4.34 -8.60 0.45
CA LEU A 48 -3.40 -9.57 1.02
C LEU A 48 -2.43 -8.93 2.03
N TYR A 49 -1.98 -7.68 1.79
CA TYR A 49 -1.14 -6.94 2.72
C TYR A 49 -1.81 -6.73 4.09
N ASP A 50 -3.11 -6.47 4.07
CA ASP A 50 -3.92 -6.34 5.29
C ASP A 50 -3.98 -7.68 6.06
N ASN A 51 -4.55 -8.72 5.44
CA ASN A 51 -4.81 -9.98 6.12
C ASN A 51 -4.96 -11.17 5.15
N TRP A 52 -3.87 -11.51 4.45
CA TRP A 52 -3.84 -12.71 3.60
C TRP A 52 -4.33 -14.00 4.28
N PRO A 53 -4.07 -14.27 5.58
CA PRO A 53 -4.56 -15.51 6.18
C PRO A 53 -6.09 -15.55 6.23
N ALA A 54 -6.75 -14.43 6.54
CA ALA A 54 -8.21 -14.37 6.53
C ALA A 54 -8.75 -14.48 5.10
N GLU A 55 -8.16 -13.75 4.15
CA GLU A 55 -8.55 -13.77 2.74
C GLU A 55 -8.50 -15.18 2.13
N LEU A 56 -7.46 -15.95 2.47
CA LEU A 56 -7.27 -17.31 1.94
C LEU A 56 -7.84 -18.41 2.86
N GLY A 57 -8.47 -18.05 3.98
CA GLY A 57 -8.97 -19.01 4.97
C GLY A 57 -7.85 -19.87 5.59
N ALA A 58 -6.62 -19.36 5.64
CA ALA A 58 -5.47 -20.06 6.18
C ALA A 58 -5.57 -20.21 7.70
N LYS A 59 -5.29 -21.42 8.20
CA LYS A 59 -5.30 -21.73 9.63
C LYS A 59 -3.88 -21.62 10.18
N ILE A 60 -3.60 -20.52 10.87
CA ILE A 60 -2.29 -20.23 11.45
C ILE A 60 -2.43 -19.95 12.94
N ASP A 61 -1.88 -20.82 13.76
CA ASP A 61 -1.90 -20.75 15.22
C ASP A 61 -0.55 -20.28 15.79
N LYS A 62 0.56 -20.60 15.10
CA LYS A 62 1.91 -20.24 15.52
C LYS A 62 2.22 -18.78 15.21
N THR A 63 3.02 -18.15 16.07
CA THR A 63 3.64 -16.86 15.80
C THR A 63 4.63 -16.98 14.64
N HIS A 64 4.65 -15.98 13.76
CA HIS A 64 5.58 -15.89 12.65
C HIS A 64 7.03 -15.95 13.17
N PRO A 65 7.93 -16.80 12.63
CA PRO A 65 9.29 -16.98 13.15
C PRO A 65 10.11 -15.68 13.22
N SER A 66 10.00 -14.81 12.22
CA SER A 66 10.64 -13.50 12.18
C SER A 66 9.96 -12.42 13.04
N TYR A 67 8.85 -12.73 13.71
CA TYR A 67 8.20 -11.76 14.58
C TYR A 67 9.10 -11.52 15.81
N PRO A 68 9.38 -10.25 16.19
CA PRO A 68 10.34 -9.95 17.24
C PRO A 68 9.94 -10.55 18.59
N ALA A 69 10.89 -11.10 19.33
CA ALA A 69 10.65 -11.71 20.64
C ALA A 69 10.03 -10.75 21.66
N GLY A 70 10.31 -9.44 21.56
CA GLY A 70 9.72 -8.39 22.39
C GLY A 70 8.37 -7.84 21.89
N GLY A 71 7.88 -8.32 20.75
CA GLY A 71 6.59 -7.91 20.20
C GLY A 71 5.41 -8.44 21.01
N LYS A 72 4.31 -7.68 21.06
CA LYS A 72 3.16 -8.02 21.92
C LYS A 72 2.10 -8.90 21.26
N GLN A 73 2.10 -9.01 19.93
CA GLN A 73 1.15 -9.86 19.19
C GLN A 73 1.61 -11.31 19.13
N LYS A 74 0.67 -12.22 18.84
CA LYS A 74 0.90 -13.67 18.74
C LYS A 74 0.02 -14.29 17.65
N GLY A 75 0.37 -15.50 17.23
CA GLY A 75 -0.43 -16.29 16.29
C GLY A 75 -0.65 -15.59 14.95
N LEU A 76 -1.82 -15.79 14.35
CA LEU A 76 -2.19 -15.27 13.02
C LEU A 76 -1.90 -13.77 12.82
N VAL A 77 -2.10 -12.94 13.85
CA VAL A 77 -1.87 -11.48 13.74
C VAL A 77 -0.45 -11.18 13.29
N THR A 78 0.53 -11.97 13.73
CA THR A 78 1.96 -11.78 13.40
C THR A 78 2.32 -12.15 11.96
N TRP A 79 1.41 -12.76 11.21
CA TRP A 79 1.58 -13.11 9.80
C TRP A 79 1.02 -12.06 8.83
N ARG A 80 0.33 -11.04 9.35
CA ARG A 80 -0.21 -9.94 8.55
C ARG A 80 0.92 -8.98 8.18
N CYS A 81 1.06 -8.64 6.90
CA CYS A 81 2.13 -7.75 6.44
C CYS A 81 2.07 -6.40 7.14
N LYS A 82 0.84 -5.86 7.29
CA LYS A 82 0.60 -4.62 8.04
C LYS A 82 1.10 -4.67 9.49
N GLU A 83 1.17 -5.85 10.12
CA GLU A 83 1.56 -5.96 11.53
C GLU A 83 3.02 -5.57 11.73
N CYS A 84 3.90 -5.98 10.82
CA CYS A 84 5.31 -5.61 10.86
C CYS A 84 5.58 -4.27 10.16
N HIS A 85 4.88 -3.98 9.07
CA HIS A 85 5.19 -2.86 8.17
C HIS A 85 4.27 -1.64 8.31
N GLY A 86 3.24 -1.73 9.15
CA GLY A 86 2.32 -0.64 9.50
C GLY A 86 1.25 -0.37 8.43
N TRP A 87 0.14 0.21 8.88
CA TRP A 87 -0.93 0.68 7.97
C TRP A 87 -0.50 1.86 7.10
N ASP A 88 0.45 2.66 7.60
CA ASP A 88 1.03 3.81 6.90
C ASP A 88 2.30 3.44 6.09
N TYR A 89 2.58 2.14 5.97
CA TYR A 89 3.71 1.57 5.22
C TYR A 89 5.09 1.93 5.75
N LYS A 90 5.19 2.55 6.93
CA LYS A 90 6.44 3.07 7.51
C LYS A 90 6.99 2.22 8.67
N GLY A 91 6.25 1.20 9.14
CA GLY A 91 6.65 0.32 10.22
C GLY A 91 7.10 1.10 11.46
N LYS A 92 8.30 0.84 11.97
CA LYS A 92 8.89 1.52 13.13
C LYS A 92 9.05 3.04 12.99
N ALA A 93 9.05 3.57 11.77
CA ALA A 93 9.18 5.00 11.51
C ALA A 93 7.81 5.70 11.40
N GLY A 94 6.72 4.94 11.52
CA GLY A 94 5.36 5.40 11.28
C GLY A 94 4.45 5.29 12.51
N ALA A 95 3.18 4.98 12.24
CA ALA A 95 2.14 4.85 13.27
C ALA A 95 2.45 3.73 14.28
N TYR A 96 3.28 2.76 13.87
CA TYR A 96 3.75 1.66 14.70
C TYR A 96 5.14 1.93 15.31
N ALA A 97 5.54 3.20 15.48
CA ALA A 97 6.78 3.58 16.19
C ALA A 97 6.74 3.29 17.70
N ALA A 98 5.55 3.05 18.27
CA ALA A 98 5.34 2.67 19.66
C ALA A 98 4.04 1.87 19.83
N GLY A 99 3.75 1.44 21.07
CA GLY A 99 2.49 0.79 21.42
C GLY A 99 2.50 -0.73 21.24
N SER A 100 1.30 -1.32 21.10
CA SER A 100 1.13 -2.79 21.03
C SER A 100 1.57 -3.42 19.71
N HIS A 101 1.70 -2.62 18.66
CA HIS A 101 2.09 -3.05 17.32
C HIS A 101 3.56 -2.71 16.98
N PHE A 102 4.32 -2.18 17.94
CA PHE A 102 5.73 -1.89 17.71
C PHE A 102 6.54 -3.19 17.57
N THR A 103 7.19 -3.33 16.42
CA THR A 103 8.08 -4.46 16.09
C THR A 103 9.54 -4.03 15.94
N GLY A 104 9.82 -2.74 15.78
CA GLY A 104 11.16 -2.26 15.40
C GLY A 104 11.57 -2.62 13.96
N ILE A 105 10.66 -3.19 13.16
CA ILE A 105 10.86 -3.52 11.74
C ILE A 105 10.57 -2.29 10.87
N LYS A 106 11.36 -2.08 9.82
CA LYS A 106 11.13 -0.96 8.90
C LYS A 106 9.88 -1.16 8.03
N GLY A 107 9.31 -0.06 7.55
CA GLY A 107 8.22 -0.11 6.57
C GLY A 107 8.66 -0.58 5.18
N ILE A 108 7.73 -0.55 4.24
CA ILE A 108 7.93 -0.98 2.85
C ILE A 108 8.20 0.19 1.87
N ARG A 109 8.21 1.44 2.34
CA ARG A 109 8.39 2.63 1.46
C ARG A 109 9.62 2.56 0.55
N ASP A 110 10.73 1.96 1.00
CA ASP A 110 11.95 1.80 0.20
C ASP A 110 11.77 0.86 -1.01
N TYR A 111 10.69 0.07 -1.04
CA TYR A 111 10.35 -0.85 -2.12
C TYR A 111 9.38 -0.27 -3.15
N ALA A 112 8.99 1.01 -3.01
CA ALA A 112 8.23 1.69 -4.04
C ALA A 112 9.05 1.74 -5.36
N ASN A 113 8.39 1.44 -6.47
CA ASN A 113 8.96 1.38 -7.82
C ASN A 113 10.10 0.36 -8.02
N GLN A 114 10.24 -0.63 -7.13
CA GLN A 114 11.16 -1.76 -7.34
C GLN A 114 10.53 -2.82 -8.24
N ASP A 115 11.35 -3.69 -8.84
CA ASP A 115 10.86 -4.80 -9.68
C ASP A 115 10.02 -5.79 -8.83
N PRO A 116 8.74 -6.02 -9.17
CA PRO A 116 7.91 -7.01 -8.49
C PRO A 116 8.55 -8.40 -8.41
N ASN A 117 9.31 -8.84 -9.42
CA ASN A 117 9.95 -10.16 -9.40
C ASN A 117 11.01 -10.27 -8.29
N ASP A 118 11.72 -9.18 -8.00
CA ASP A 118 12.69 -9.14 -6.90
C ASP A 118 11.98 -9.10 -5.55
N ILE A 119 10.83 -8.43 -5.47
CA ILE A 119 9.98 -8.45 -4.27
C ILE A 119 9.42 -9.86 -4.03
N VAL A 120 9.00 -10.60 -5.07
CA VAL A 120 8.55 -12.00 -4.92
C VAL A 120 9.66 -12.87 -4.30
N LYS A 121 10.92 -12.70 -4.73
CA LYS A 121 12.05 -13.44 -4.12
C LYS A 121 12.17 -13.14 -2.63
N ILE A 122 11.97 -11.89 -2.23
CA ILE A 122 11.97 -11.47 -0.80
C ILE A 122 10.78 -12.07 -0.05
N LEU A 123 9.58 -12.09 -0.62
CA LEU A 123 8.40 -12.68 0.01
C LEU A 123 8.57 -14.20 0.23
N LYS A 124 9.33 -14.87 -0.63
CA LYS A 124 9.63 -16.31 -0.55
C LYS A 124 10.80 -16.67 0.36
N ASP A 125 11.62 -15.70 0.78
CA ASP A 125 12.81 -15.96 1.58
C ASP A 125 12.48 -16.49 2.99
N ASP A 126 13.49 -16.96 3.72
CA ASP A 126 13.30 -17.51 5.08
C ASP A 126 12.78 -16.48 6.09
N LYS A 127 12.86 -15.18 5.79
CA LYS A 127 12.38 -14.12 6.68
C LYS A 127 10.88 -13.89 6.55
N HIS A 128 10.30 -13.99 5.36
CA HIS A 128 8.85 -13.86 5.15
C HIS A 128 8.15 -15.22 5.06
N ALA A 129 8.84 -16.23 4.54
CA ALA A 129 8.40 -17.62 4.45
C ALA A 129 7.02 -17.80 3.78
N LEU A 130 6.66 -16.94 2.80
CA LEU A 130 5.34 -17.00 2.15
C LEU A 130 5.28 -17.95 0.95
N GLY A 131 6.43 -18.42 0.44
CA GLY A 131 6.51 -19.17 -0.82
C GLY A 131 5.79 -20.52 -0.83
N GLY A 132 5.57 -21.13 0.32
CA GLY A 132 4.75 -22.35 0.46
C GLY A 132 3.36 -22.12 1.03
N LEU A 133 3.01 -20.86 1.33
CA LEU A 133 1.76 -20.48 2.00
C LEU A 133 0.79 -19.77 1.07
N LEU A 134 1.31 -18.98 0.12
CA LEU A 134 0.51 -18.25 -0.85
C LEU A 134 0.70 -18.87 -2.25
N PRO A 135 -0.36 -18.96 -3.07
CA PRO A 135 -0.23 -19.23 -4.50
C PRO A 135 0.67 -18.20 -5.19
N ASP A 136 1.35 -18.60 -6.27
CA ASP A 136 2.24 -17.69 -7.01
C ASP A 136 1.54 -16.41 -7.48
N ALA A 137 0.29 -16.51 -7.96
CA ALA A 137 -0.49 -15.35 -8.37
C ALA A 137 -0.76 -14.35 -7.22
N ASP A 138 -0.83 -14.83 -5.97
CA ASP A 138 -1.03 -13.99 -4.78
C ASP A 138 0.29 -13.34 -4.33
N LEU A 139 1.40 -14.03 -4.50
CA LEU A 139 2.74 -13.46 -4.31
C LEU A 139 3.01 -12.36 -5.34
N ASP A 140 2.65 -12.58 -6.61
CA ASP A 140 2.77 -11.59 -7.67
C ASP A 140 1.88 -10.37 -7.39
N ALA A 141 0.63 -10.58 -6.95
CA ALA A 141 -0.27 -9.50 -6.58
C ALA A 141 0.27 -8.68 -5.39
N LEU A 142 0.75 -9.35 -4.34
CA LEU A 142 1.34 -8.70 -3.17
C LEU A 142 2.60 -7.91 -3.54
N ALA A 143 3.46 -8.48 -4.38
CA ALA A 143 4.66 -7.81 -4.89
C ALA A 143 4.33 -6.58 -5.73
N LEU A 144 3.33 -6.68 -6.61
CA LEU A 144 2.84 -5.55 -7.40
C LEU A 144 2.30 -4.43 -6.50
N PHE A 145 1.56 -4.77 -5.44
CA PHE A 145 1.10 -3.81 -4.44
C PHE A 145 2.27 -3.14 -3.71
N VAL A 146 3.27 -3.90 -3.28
CA VAL A 146 4.46 -3.33 -2.62
C VAL A 146 5.20 -2.39 -3.58
N ALA A 147 5.34 -2.73 -4.86
CA ALA A 147 6.00 -1.85 -5.82
C ALA A 147 5.20 -0.57 -6.11
N TYR A 148 3.90 -0.70 -6.41
CA TYR A 148 3.14 0.37 -7.07
C TYR A 148 1.85 0.79 -6.35
N GLY A 149 1.43 0.06 -5.31
CA GLY A 149 0.22 0.39 -4.54
C GLY A 149 0.45 1.42 -3.44
N GLN A 150 1.67 1.56 -2.94
CA GLN A 150 1.92 2.42 -1.79
C GLN A 150 1.69 3.92 -2.09
N ILE A 151 1.27 4.68 -1.07
CA ILE A 151 1.31 6.16 -1.07
C ILE A 151 2.08 6.63 0.16
N ASP A 152 2.67 7.81 0.11
CA ASP A 152 3.14 8.45 1.34
C ASP A 152 1.96 9.09 2.06
N VAL A 153 1.42 8.36 3.04
CA VAL A 153 0.17 8.74 3.72
C VAL A 153 0.32 10.02 4.54
N ASP A 154 1.54 10.41 4.93
CA ASP A 154 1.78 11.65 5.70
C ASP A 154 1.58 12.92 4.87
N LEU A 155 1.53 12.80 3.54
CA LEU A 155 1.16 13.92 2.67
C LEU A 155 -0.34 14.23 2.73
N TYR A 156 -1.15 13.31 3.27
CA TYR A 156 -2.62 13.36 3.15
C TYR A 156 -3.37 13.16 4.47
N ILE A 157 -2.71 12.59 5.48
CA ILE A 157 -3.26 12.40 6.82
C ILE A 157 -2.27 13.02 7.81
N ASP A 158 -2.71 14.06 8.52
CA ASP A 158 -1.87 14.68 9.54
C ASP A 158 -1.66 13.70 10.71
N ARG A 159 -0.40 13.35 10.98
CA ARG A 159 -0.07 12.29 11.95
C ARG A 159 -0.46 12.65 13.39
N LYS A 160 -0.49 13.93 13.74
CA LYS A 160 -0.77 14.39 15.11
C LYS A 160 -2.27 14.40 15.39
N THR A 161 -3.05 14.94 14.45
CA THR A 161 -4.49 15.14 14.55
C THR A 161 -5.29 13.99 13.95
N LYS A 162 -4.63 13.10 13.19
CA LYS A 162 -5.22 11.98 12.44
C LYS A 162 -6.18 12.41 11.34
N LYS A 163 -6.25 13.70 11.00
CA LYS A 163 -7.23 14.21 10.03
C LYS A 163 -6.77 14.05 8.59
N SER A 164 -7.68 13.57 7.75
CA SER A 164 -7.53 13.57 6.29
C SER A 164 -7.59 14.99 5.75
N ILE A 165 -6.87 15.27 4.66
CA ILE A 165 -7.00 16.54 3.91
C ILE A 165 -8.19 16.56 2.93
N GLY A 166 -8.95 15.46 2.84
CA GLY A 166 -10.06 15.34 1.91
C GLY A 166 -11.25 16.26 2.22
N ASP A 167 -12.11 16.45 1.22
CA ASP A 167 -13.35 17.22 1.33
C ASP A 167 -14.52 16.32 1.78
N VAL A 168 -15.17 16.72 2.87
CA VAL A 168 -16.29 15.98 3.47
C VAL A 168 -17.48 15.88 2.50
N SER A 169 -17.76 16.93 1.71
CA SER A 169 -18.91 16.95 0.80
C SER A 169 -18.70 16.01 -0.39
N GLY A 170 -17.50 16.02 -0.98
CA GLY A 170 -17.09 15.06 -2.01
C GLY A 170 -17.18 13.62 -1.51
N GLY A 171 -16.69 13.36 -0.30
CA GLY A 171 -16.68 12.04 0.31
C GLY A 171 -18.09 11.52 0.58
N GLY A 172 -18.96 12.41 1.06
CA GLY A 172 -20.37 12.11 1.29
C GLY A 172 -21.10 11.67 0.03
N ARG A 173 -20.80 12.28 -1.13
CA ARG A 173 -21.40 11.84 -2.41
C ARG A 173 -21.09 10.38 -2.71
N ILE A 174 -19.82 9.99 -2.56
CA ILE A 174 -19.36 8.64 -2.87
C ILE A 174 -19.83 7.64 -1.79
N PHE A 175 -19.63 7.96 -0.51
CA PHE A 175 -20.02 7.08 0.57
C PHE A 175 -21.52 6.79 0.53
N LEU A 176 -22.35 7.83 0.38
CA LEU A 176 -23.81 7.69 0.39
C LEU A 176 -24.34 6.90 -0.81
N SER A 177 -23.67 6.97 -1.97
CA SER A 177 -24.06 6.21 -3.17
C SER A 177 -23.54 4.78 -3.21
N THR A 178 -22.43 4.49 -2.53
CA THR A 178 -21.66 3.26 -2.79
C THR A 178 -21.47 2.40 -1.53
N CYS A 179 -21.32 3.00 -0.36
CA CYS A 179 -20.94 2.30 0.88
C CYS A 179 -22.15 1.98 1.78
N THR A 180 -23.24 2.73 1.65
CA THR A 180 -24.42 2.65 2.54
C THR A 180 -25.16 1.32 2.48
N LYS A 181 -25.03 0.57 1.37
CA LYS A 181 -25.63 -0.76 1.26
C LYS A 181 -25.10 -1.75 2.30
N CYS A 182 -23.87 -1.53 2.77
CA CYS A 182 -23.24 -2.35 3.81
C CYS A 182 -23.06 -1.60 5.13
N HIS A 183 -22.71 -0.31 5.10
CA HIS A 183 -22.37 0.45 6.30
C HIS A 183 -23.53 1.28 6.87
N GLY A 184 -24.65 1.40 6.16
CA GLY A 184 -25.72 2.33 6.53
C GLY A 184 -25.36 3.79 6.28
N ASN A 185 -26.34 4.69 6.39
CA ASN A 185 -26.15 6.13 6.12
C ASN A 185 -25.30 6.82 7.19
N ASP A 186 -25.31 6.29 8.41
CA ASP A 186 -24.55 6.80 9.56
C ASP A 186 -23.27 5.98 9.83
N GLY A 187 -22.97 4.95 9.03
CA GLY A 187 -21.79 4.11 9.20
C GLY A 187 -21.88 3.09 10.34
N LYS A 188 -23.07 2.89 10.95
CA LYS A 188 -23.27 2.06 12.15
C LYS A 188 -23.91 0.70 11.90
N GLU A 189 -24.25 0.38 10.65
CA GLU A 189 -24.94 -0.89 10.31
C GLU A 189 -24.12 -2.13 10.72
N ILE A 190 -22.79 -2.03 10.66
CA ILE A 190 -21.88 -3.09 11.07
C ILE A 190 -21.12 -2.62 12.32
N ASN A 191 -21.33 -3.32 13.44
CA ASN A 191 -20.46 -3.19 14.61
C ASN A 191 -19.25 -4.11 14.45
N PHE A 192 -18.06 -3.53 14.33
CA PHE A 192 -16.79 -4.27 14.13
C PHE A 192 -16.27 -4.95 15.41
N LYS A 193 -16.91 -4.70 16.56
CA LYS A 193 -16.60 -5.31 17.85
C LYS A 193 -17.85 -5.97 18.43
N ASP A 194 -18.24 -5.61 19.65
CA ASP A 194 -19.35 -6.20 20.37
C ASP A 194 -20.27 -5.10 20.93
N ALA A 195 -21.45 -5.51 21.42
CA ALA A 195 -22.45 -4.57 21.92
C ALA A 195 -22.02 -3.79 23.17
N LYS A 196 -21.00 -4.25 23.92
CA LYS A 196 -20.50 -3.57 25.12
C LYS A 196 -19.46 -2.50 24.79
N LYS A 197 -18.70 -2.71 23.71
CA LYS A 197 -17.72 -1.75 23.21
C LYS A 197 -17.83 -1.66 21.69
N PRO A 198 -18.88 -1.00 21.18
CA PRO A 198 -19.11 -0.92 19.75
C PRO A 198 -17.98 -0.19 19.04
N GLU A 199 -17.78 -0.55 17.79
CA GLU A 199 -16.84 0.12 16.89
C GLU A 199 -17.48 0.22 15.50
N TYR A 200 -17.57 1.43 14.98
CA TYR A 200 -18.22 1.75 13.72
C TYR A 200 -17.25 2.44 12.76
N VAL A 201 -17.71 2.76 11.54
CA VAL A 201 -16.87 3.43 10.54
C VAL A 201 -16.26 4.73 11.09
N GLY A 202 -17.07 5.56 11.75
CA GLY A 202 -16.61 6.80 12.35
C GLY A 202 -15.56 6.57 13.46
N THR A 203 -15.74 5.53 14.27
CA THR A 203 -14.80 5.15 15.34
C THR A 203 -13.42 4.83 14.75
N VAL A 204 -13.36 3.90 13.79
CA VAL A 204 -12.07 3.48 13.19
C VAL A 204 -11.45 4.61 12.38
N ALA A 205 -12.24 5.42 11.68
CA ALA A 205 -11.73 6.53 10.86
C ALA A 205 -11.03 7.61 11.69
N ASN A 206 -11.46 7.82 12.93
CA ASN A 206 -10.82 8.77 13.85
C ASN A 206 -9.67 8.11 14.66
N ASP A 207 -9.82 6.84 15.04
CA ASP A 207 -8.81 6.15 15.85
C ASP A 207 -7.60 5.66 15.03
N ASN A 208 -7.84 5.12 13.84
CA ASN A 208 -6.83 4.56 12.95
C ASN A 208 -7.11 4.92 11.48
N PRO A 209 -6.95 6.20 11.09
CA PRO A 209 -7.26 6.66 9.74
C PRO A 209 -6.42 5.98 8.65
N TRP A 210 -5.22 5.49 8.98
CA TRP A 210 -4.35 4.78 8.03
C TRP A 210 -4.95 3.42 7.63
N GLU A 211 -5.58 2.72 8.57
CA GLU A 211 -6.31 1.48 8.28
C GLU A 211 -7.53 1.75 7.40
N VAL A 212 -8.33 2.77 7.74
CA VAL A 212 -9.50 3.13 6.94
C VAL A 212 -9.08 3.56 5.54
N MET A 213 -8.01 4.36 5.41
CA MET A 213 -7.48 4.72 4.10
C MET A 213 -7.04 3.48 3.32
N HIS A 214 -6.32 2.55 3.95
CA HIS A 214 -5.92 1.32 3.28
C HIS A 214 -7.13 0.54 2.76
N LYS A 215 -8.17 0.39 3.58
CA LYS A 215 -9.39 -0.36 3.22
C LYS A 215 -10.24 0.36 2.17
N ILE A 216 -10.32 1.68 2.20
CA ILE A 216 -10.94 2.48 1.12
C ILE A 216 -10.22 2.20 -0.20
N ARG A 217 -8.89 2.20 -0.19
CA ARG A 217 -8.09 1.98 -1.40
C ARG A 217 -8.19 0.56 -1.91
N TRP A 218 -8.18 -0.44 -1.04
CA TRP A 218 -7.92 -1.83 -1.46
C TRP A 218 -9.07 -2.80 -1.21
N GLY A 219 -10.05 -2.44 -0.40
CA GLY A 219 -11.10 -3.34 0.08
C GLY A 219 -10.75 -3.96 1.43
N HIS A 220 -11.58 -4.92 1.87
CA HIS A 220 -11.42 -5.59 3.17
C HIS A 220 -11.35 -7.12 2.99
N PRO A 221 -10.36 -7.80 3.59
CA PRO A 221 -10.17 -9.25 3.47
C PRO A 221 -11.38 -10.08 3.88
N ALA A 222 -11.66 -11.17 3.16
CA ALA A 222 -12.76 -12.09 3.42
C ALA A 222 -14.14 -11.41 3.47
N SER A 223 -14.33 -10.36 2.67
CA SER A 223 -15.59 -9.61 2.56
C SER A 223 -15.87 -9.16 1.13
N SER A 224 -17.05 -8.62 0.89
CA SER A 224 -17.43 -7.97 -0.38
C SER A 224 -17.10 -6.47 -0.44
N MET A 225 -16.34 -5.93 0.52
CA MET A 225 -15.96 -4.51 0.53
C MET A 225 -15.07 -4.19 -0.68
N ILE A 226 -15.58 -3.32 -1.56
CA ILE A 226 -14.92 -2.95 -2.80
C ILE A 226 -13.66 -2.10 -2.59
N SER A 227 -12.75 -2.14 -3.55
CA SER A 227 -11.63 -1.21 -3.68
C SER A 227 -12.09 0.06 -4.42
N LEU A 228 -11.72 1.24 -3.92
CA LEU A 228 -11.93 2.51 -4.63
C LEU A 228 -10.71 3.00 -5.42
N VAL A 229 -9.73 2.13 -5.69
CA VAL A 229 -8.50 2.54 -6.41
C VAL A 229 -8.75 2.91 -7.88
N PHE A 230 -9.96 2.64 -8.40
CA PHE A 230 -10.39 3.09 -9.72
C PHE A 230 -10.79 4.58 -9.75
N LEU A 231 -10.99 5.21 -8.58
CA LEU A 231 -11.18 6.65 -8.44
C LEU A 231 -9.83 7.35 -8.26
N ASP A 232 -9.81 8.67 -8.45
CA ASP A 232 -8.62 9.46 -8.14
C ASP A 232 -8.31 9.44 -6.63
N LEU A 233 -7.03 9.61 -6.28
CA LEU A 233 -6.60 9.63 -4.87
C LEU A 233 -7.34 10.69 -4.05
N LYS A 234 -7.69 11.82 -4.68
CA LYS A 234 -8.49 12.87 -4.03
C LYS A 234 -9.84 12.32 -3.56
N ASP A 235 -10.56 11.60 -4.41
CA ASP A 235 -11.88 11.05 -4.07
C ASP A 235 -11.79 10.02 -2.96
N GLN A 236 -10.73 9.20 -2.95
CA GLN A 236 -10.46 8.24 -1.87
C GLN A 236 -10.23 8.97 -0.52
N LEU A 237 -9.51 10.09 -0.54
CA LEU A 237 -9.24 10.92 0.65
C LEU A 237 -10.49 11.66 1.13
N ASP A 238 -11.31 12.13 0.20
CA ASP A 238 -12.61 12.74 0.48
C ASP A 238 -13.51 11.73 1.22
N VAL A 239 -13.58 10.47 0.76
CA VAL A 239 -14.32 9.40 1.46
C VAL A 239 -13.80 9.22 2.90
N LEU A 240 -12.48 9.20 3.12
CA LEU A 240 -11.93 9.13 4.47
C LEU A 240 -12.36 10.34 5.32
N ALA A 241 -12.33 11.56 4.76
CA ALA A 241 -12.75 12.76 5.48
C ALA A 241 -14.24 12.70 5.87
N PHE A 242 -15.10 12.18 4.99
CA PHE A 242 -16.50 11.94 5.32
C PHE A 242 -16.66 10.88 6.41
N CYS A 243 -15.94 9.75 6.31
CA CYS A 243 -15.94 8.73 7.36
C CYS A 243 -15.56 9.31 8.74
N GLN A 244 -14.64 10.28 8.79
CA GLN A 244 -14.25 10.96 10.03
C GLN A 244 -15.34 11.86 10.62
N ALA A 245 -16.34 12.26 9.83
CA ALA A 245 -17.49 13.06 10.26
C ALA A 245 -18.69 12.20 10.67
N LEU A 246 -18.65 10.88 10.48
CA LEU A 246 -19.71 9.97 10.90
C LEU A 246 -19.74 9.81 12.43
N PRO A 247 -20.90 9.44 13.01
CA PRO A 247 -21.02 9.11 14.42
C PRO A 247 -20.03 8.03 14.89
N VAL A 248 -19.58 8.15 16.15
CA VAL A 248 -18.66 7.20 16.80
C VAL A 248 -19.34 6.37 17.89
N GLU A 249 -20.61 6.67 18.19
CA GLU A 249 -21.46 6.05 19.22
C GLU A 249 -22.87 5.82 18.68
#